data_AF-A0A3E0R241-F1
#
_entry.id   AF-A0A3E0R241-F1
#
_cell.length_a   1.000
_cell.length_b   1.000
_cell.length_c   1.000
_cell.angle_alpha   90.00
_cell.angle_beta   90.00
_cell.angle_gamma   90.00
#
_symmetry.space_group_name_H-M   'P 1'
#
loop_
_entity.id
_entity.type
_entity.pdbx_description
1 polymer ?
#
loop_
_entity_poly.entity_id
_entity_poly.type
_entity_poly.pdbx_seq_one_letter_code
_entity_poly.pdbx_strand_id
1 'polypeptide(L)'
;MAVSKSGQQVTFSSANSVAVSADSQTTSDAITLSSNSVAAQITLKSDHSGSPSSGDTVDFYILYSTGDPDGSTTDEFDTSGHGLHLAILDLNVEDPAQKTVDIPVSAKSFKIYIDNNSSGSSITCSAEIYETVVS
;
A
#
# COMPACT_ATOMS: atom_id res chain seq x y z
N MET A 1 2.39 -2.94 -30.94
CA MET A 1 2.12 -2.66 -29.53
C MET A 1 2.19 -3.98 -28.78
N ALA A 2 3.26 -4.19 -28.02
CA ALA A 2 3.44 -5.36 -27.17
C ALA A 2 2.84 -5.05 -25.79
N VAL A 3 2.21 -6.04 -25.17
CA VAL A 3 1.71 -5.94 -23.79
C VAL A 3 2.58 -6.83 -22.92
N SER A 4 3.19 -6.27 -21.88
CA SER A 4 3.96 -7.00 -20.89
C SER A 4 3.40 -6.80 -19.49
N LYS A 5 3.90 -7.61 -18.56
CA LYS A 5 3.57 -7.53 -17.13
C LYS A 5 4.85 -7.28 -16.34
N SER A 6 4.78 -6.38 -15.37
CA SER A 6 5.91 -6.01 -14.51
C SER A 6 5.48 -6.02 -13.05
N GLY A 7 6.29 -6.65 -12.21
CA GLY A 7 6.09 -6.67 -10.76
C GLY A 7 7.03 -5.67 -10.08
N GLN A 8 6.52 -4.96 -9.08
CA GLN A 8 7.30 -4.05 -8.25
C GLN A 8 6.98 -4.30 -6.78
N GLN A 9 8.00 -4.64 -6.00
CA GLN A 9 7.90 -4.75 -4.54
C GLN A 9 7.68 -3.37 -3.91
N VAL A 10 6.73 -3.26 -2.99
CA VAL A 10 6.59 -2.08 -2.13
C VAL A 10 7.63 -2.17 -1.01
N THR A 11 8.37 -1.09 -0.81
CA THR A 11 9.41 -1.00 0.22
C THR A 11 9.07 0.02 1.30
N PHE A 12 9.59 -0.22 2.49
CA PHE A 12 9.46 0.64 3.67
C PHE A 12 10.88 0.93 4.17
N SER A 13 11.42 2.10 3.84
CA SER A 13 12.85 2.40 4.06
C SER A 13 13.76 1.32 3.49
N SER A 14 13.52 0.94 2.22
CA SER A 14 14.21 -0.15 1.49
C SER A 14 13.99 -1.59 2.00
N ALA A 15 13.17 -1.81 3.04
CA ALA A 15 12.77 -3.15 3.46
C ALA A 15 11.51 -3.64 2.72
N ASN A 16 11.43 -4.93 2.38
CA ASN A 16 10.29 -5.51 1.64
C ASN A 16 9.02 -5.71 2.50
N SER A 17 9.14 -5.54 3.82
CA SER A 17 8.07 -5.68 4.79
C SER A 17 8.37 -4.80 6.00
N VAL A 18 7.34 -4.41 6.72
CA VAL A 18 7.45 -3.60 7.94
C VAL A 18 6.58 -4.18 9.04
N ALA A 19 7.13 -4.29 10.26
CA ALA A 19 6.33 -4.57 11.45
C ALA A 19 5.74 -3.24 11.94
N VAL A 20 4.42 -3.12 11.86
CA VAL A 20 3.70 -1.93 12.35
C VAL A 20 3.32 -2.19 13.79
N SER A 21 3.72 -1.31 14.70
CA SER A 21 3.36 -1.40 16.12
C SER A 21 1.83 -1.31 16.32
N ALA A 22 1.36 -1.73 17.49
CA ALA A 22 -0.03 -1.56 17.90
C ALA A 22 -0.46 -0.09 17.85
N ASP A 23 -1.71 0.18 17.47
CA ASP A 23 -2.32 1.51 17.34
C ASP A 23 -1.42 2.54 16.62
N SER A 24 -0.67 2.07 15.62
CA SER A 24 0.35 2.87 14.94
C SER A 24 0.20 2.80 13.44
N GLN A 25 0.73 3.84 12.79
CA GLN A 25 0.70 3.95 11.33
C GLN A 25 2.09 4.07 10.74
N THR A 26 2.22 3.62 9.51
CA THR A 26 3.44 3.78 8.73
C THR A 26 3.12 4.01 7.26
N THR A 27 4.10 4.55 6.55
CA THR A 27 3.98 4.86 5.13
C THR A 27 5.15 4.25 4.37
N SER A 28 4.88 3.69 3.20
CA SER A 28 5.91 3.17 2.30
C SER A 28 6.80 4.28 1.74
N ASP A 29 7.90 3.85 1.11
CA ASP A 29 8.65 4.69 0.18
C ASP A 29 7.75 5.10 -1.00
N ALA A 30 8.10 6.20 -1.68
CA ALA A 30 7.35 6.66 -2.84
C ALA A 30 7.48 5.69 -4.02
N ILE A 31 6.36 5.37 -4.65
CA ILE A 31 6.24 4.43 -5.77
C ILE A 31 5.83 5.19 -7.02
N THR A 32 6.50 4.91 -8.12
CA THR A 32 6.18 5.43 -9.46
C THR A 32 5.93 4.25 -10.38
N LEU A 33 4.78 4.23 -11.05
CA LEU A 33 4.49 3.21 -12.08
C LEU A 33 5.14 3.59 -13.41
N SER A 34 5.20 2.64 -14.34
CA SER A 34 5.65 2.95 -15.70
C SER A 34 4.80 4.04 -16.34
N SER A 35 5.41 4.97 -17.08
CA SER A 35 4.68 5.92 -17.94
C SER A 35 3.80 5.26 -18.99
N ASN A 36 4.06 3.97 -19.24
CA ASN A 36 3.37 3.13 -20.21
C ASN A 36 2.38 2.16 -19.54
N SER A 37 2.14 2.32 -18.23
CA SER A 37 1.19 1.51 -17.48
C SER A 37 -0.24 1.83 -17.91
N VAL A 38 -1.01 0.80 -18.24
CA VAL A 38 -2.43 0.94 -18.64
C VAL A 38 -3.40 0.35 -17.61
N ALA A 39 -2.89 -0.47 -16.68
CA ALA A 39 -3.63 -1.04 -15.56
C ALA A 39 -2.65 -1.56 -14.51
N ALA A 40 -2.98 -1.42 -13.23
CA ALA A 40 -2.17 -1.97 -12.14
C ALA A 40 -3.05 -2.55 -11.03
N GLN A 41 -2.52 -3.56 -10.37
CA GLN A 41 -3.09 -4.19 -9.20
C GLN A 41 -2.07 -4.17 -8.08
N ILE A 42 -2.54 -4.08 -6.85
CA ILE A 42 -1.70 -4.22 -5.66
C ILE A 42 -2.22 -5.40 -4.83
N THR A 43 -1.30 -6.27 -4.43
CA THR A 43 -1.56 -7.33 -3.47
C THR A 43 -1.04 -6.86 -2.12
N LEU A 44 -1.93 -6.84 -1.13
CA LEU A 44 -1.69 -6.41 0.24
C LEU A 44 -1.67 -7.65 1.12
N LYS A 45 -0.70 -7.75 2.03
CA LYS A 45 -0.58 -8.86 2.97
C LYS A 45 -0.26 -8.37 4.37
N SER A 46 -0.94 -8.94 5.36
CA SER A 46 -0.69 -8.73 6.79
C SER A 46 -0.55 -10.06 7.50
N ASP A 47 0.38 -10.15 8.43
CA ASP A 47 0.76 -11.37 9.15
C ASP A 47 0.92 -11.06 10.65
N HIS A 48 0.11 -11.70 11.47
CA HIS A 48 0.12 -11.54 12.92
C HIS A 48 1.11 -12.54 13.55
N SER A 49 2.07 -12.03 14.31
CA SER A 49 3.14 -12.89 14.90
C SER A 49 2.70 -13.81 16.06
N GLY A 50 1.46 -13.68 16.52
CA GLY A 50 0.89 -14.42 17.65
C GLY A 50 -0.50 -15.00 17.33
N SER A 51 -1.39 -15.05 18.32
CA SER A 51 -2.80 -15.45 18.10
C SER A 51 -3.68 -14.22 17.83
N PRO A 52 -4.24 -14.07 16.61
CA PRO A 52 -5.14 -12.97 16.31
C PRO A 52 -6.39 -12.99 17.19
N SER A 53 -6.94 -11.80 17.40
CA SER A 53 -8.12 -11.54 18.20
C SER A 53 -9.00 -10.46 17.56
N SER A 54 -10.27 -10.41 17.95
CA SER A 54 -11.21 -9.41 17.41
C SER A 54 -10.66 -8.00 17.61
N GLY A 55 -10.54 -7.25 16.51
CA GLY A 55 -9.95 -5.90 16.49
C GLY A 55 -8.56 -5.85 15.87
N ASP A 56 -7.89 -6.99 15.67
CA ASP A 56 -6.63 -7.09 14.92
C ASP A 56 -6.88 -6.93 13.42
N THR A 57 -7.14 -5.68 13.03
CA THR A 57 -7.42 -5.27 11.66
C THR A 57 -6.34 -4.32 11.17
N VAL A 58 -6.00 -4.43 9.90
CA VAL A 58 -5.09 -3.51 9.22
C VAL A 58 -5.81 -2.86 8.06
N ASP A 59 -5.88 -1.54 8.08
CA ASP A 59 -6.38 -0.74 6.98
C ASP A 59 -5.24 -0.30 6.07
N PHE A 60 -5.44 -0.47 4.77
CA PHE A 60 -4.54 -0.02 3.74
C PHE A 60 -5.17 1.12 2.95
N TYR A 61 -4.40 2.18 2.80
CA TYR A 61 -4.76 3.33 1.99
C TYR A 61 -3.66 3.61 0.97
N ILE A 62 -4.05 4.30 -0.10
CA ILE A 62 -3.11 4.89 -1.05
C ILE A 62 -3.15 6.40 -0.92
N LEU A 63 -1.96 6.98 -0.80
CA LEU A 63 -1.75 8.42 -0.78
C LEU A 63 -1.19 8.82 -2.14
N TYR A 64 -2.03 9.39 -3.00
CA TYR A 64 -1.59 9.78 -4.34
C TYR A 64 -0.84 11.09 -4.32
N SER A 65 0.05 11.24 -5.30
CA SER A 65 0.60 12.52 -5.70
C SER A 65 0.36 12.73 -7.17
N THR A 66 -0.19 13.90 -7.51
CA THR A 66 -0.21 14.42 -8.89
C THR A 66 0.97 15.34 -9.16
N GLY A 67 1.98 15.34 -8.28
CA GLY A 67 3.11 16.26 -8.30
C GLY A 67 2.87 17.45 -7.40
N ASP A 68 2.92 18.64 -7.97
CA ASP A 68 3.00 19.91 -7.27
C ASP A 68 1.78 20.78 -7.63
N PRO A 69 0.65 20.63 -6.92
CA PRO A 69 -0.58 21.35 -7.24
C PRO A 69 -0.52 22.84 -6.89
N ASP A 70 0.38 23.26 -5.99
CA ASP A 70 0.51 24.65 -5.52
C ASP A 70 1.73 25.42 -6.09
N GLY A 71 2.66 24.72 -6.74
CA GLY A 71 3.86 25.29 -7.37
C GLY A 71 5.10 25.35 -6.46
N SER A 72 5.11 24.63 -5.34
CA SER A 72 6.15 24.58 -4.30
C SER A 72 7.38 23.72 -4.66
N THR A 73 7.44 23.15 -5.87
CA THR A 73 8.52 22.34 -6.47
C THR A 73 8.72 20.92 -5.92
N THR A 74 8.00 20.53 -4.86
CA THR A 74 8.02 19.18 -4.30
C THR A 74 6.73 18.42 -4.60
N ASP A 75 6.84 17.11 -4.77
CA ASP A 75 5.66 16.26 -4.89
C ASP A 75 4.88 16.24 -3.58
N GLU A 76 3.62 16.64 -3.64
CA GLU A 76 2.67 16.62 -2.54
C GLU A 76 1.84 15.35 -2.61
N PHE A 77 1.78 14.63 -1.50
CA PHE A 77 0.97 13.42 -1.38
C PHE A 77 -0.29 13.73 -0.57
N ASP A 78 -1.37 13.00 -0.85
CA ASP A 78 -2.54 12.99 0.01
C ASP A 78 -2.12 12.73 1.47
N THR A 79 -2.86 13.31 2.41
CA THR A 79 -2.64 13.08 3.84
C THR A 79 -3.48 11.90 4.33
N SER A 80 -3.17 11.37 5.51
CA SER A 80 -3.89 10.23 6.09
C SER A 80 -5.40 10.45 6.24
N GLY A 81 -5.87 11.70 6.34
CA GLY A 81 -7.30 12.03 6.39
C GLY A 81 -8.04 11.96 5.03
N HIS A 82 -7.31 11.90 3.92
CA HIS A 82 -7.86 11.96 2.56
C HIS A 82 -7.32 10.87 1.61
N GLY A 83 -6.55 9.92 2.14
CA GLY A 83 -6.10 8.76 1.37
C GLY A 83 -7.27 7.92 0.85
N LEU A 84 -7.12 7.36 -0.34
CA LEU A 84 -8.10 6.42 -0.88
C LEU A 84 -7.97 5.08 -0.16
N HIS A 85 -9.06 4.63 0.46
CA HIS A 85 -9.12 3.33 1.11
C HIS A 85 -9.06 2.20 0.08
N LEU A 86 -8.17 1.24 0.30
CA LEU A 86 -7.99 0.08 -0.58
C LEU A 86 -8.68 -1.16 -0.01
N ALA A 87 -8.37 -1.49 1.24
CA ALA A 87 -8.85 -2.70 1.88
C ALA A 87 -8.66 -2.65 3.40
N ILE A 88 -9.52 -3.39 4.09
CA ILE A 88 -9.32 -3.83 5.47
C ILE A 88 -8.95 -5.30 5.43
N LEU A 89 -7.89 -5.69 6.12
CA LEU A 89 -7.54 -7.08 6.38
C LEU A 89 -7.83 -7.39 7.85
N ASP A 90 -8.73 -8.33 8.11
CA ASP A 90 -9.09 -8.78 9.45
C ASP A 90 -8.36 -10.10 9.78
N LEU A 91 -7.37 -10.01 10.66
CA LEU A 91 -6.51 -11.15 11.00
C LEU A 91 -7.19 -12.14 11.95
N ASN A 92 -8.27 -11.74 12.63
CA ASN A 92 -9.08 -12.67 13.40
C ASN A 92 -9.92 -13.59 12.51
N VAL A 93 -10.16 -13.20 11.25
CA VAL A 93 -10.83 -14.04 10.25
C VAL A 93 -9.83 -14.94 9.52
N GLU A 94 -8.71 -14.40 9.06
CA GLU A 94 -7.67 -15.13 8.33
C GLU A 94 -6.28 -14.57 8.65
N ASP A 95 -5.33 -15.43 8.97
CA ASP A 95 -3.95 -15.05 9.29
C ASP A 95 -2.95 -16.05 8.69
N PRO A 96 -2.04 -15.63 7.79
CA PRO A 96 -1.90 -14.28 7.25
C PRO A 96 -3.04 -13.91 6.30
N ALA A 97 -3.58 -12.70 6.42
CA ALA A 97 -4.57 -12.19 5.48
C ALA A 97 -3.91 -11.62 4.22
N GLN A 98 -4.55 -11.82 3.07
CA GLN A 98 -4.11 -11.25 1.80
C GLN A 98 -5.30 -10.80 0.96
N LYS A 99 -5.15 -9.65 0.26
CA LYS A 99 -6.14 -9.19 -0.71
C LYS A 99 -5.48 -8.46 -1.88
N THR A 100 -5.97 -8.71 -3.09
CA THR A 100 -5.56 -8.00 -4.30
C THR A 100 -6.66 -7.03 -4.73
N VAL A 101 -6.29 -5.79 -5.04
CA VAL A 101 -7.21 -4.75 -5.52
C VAL A 101 -6.62 -4.00 -6.72
N ASP A 102 -7.48 -3.48 -7.58
CA ASP A 102 -7.08 -2.62 -8.69
C ASP A 102 -6.72 -1.21 -8.17
N ILE A 103 -5.71 -0.59 -8.80
CA ILE A 103 -5.33 0.80 -8.51
C ILE A 103 -5.26 1.67 -9.79
N PRO A 104 -5.72 2.93 -9.72
CA PRO A 104 -5.49 3.93 -10.75
C PRO A 104 -4.01 4.08 -11.14
N VAL A 105 -3.74 4.10 -12.46
CA VAL A 105 -2.39 4.28 -13.02
C VAL A 105 -2.07 5.72 -13.45
N SER A 106 -3.02 6.64 -13.28
CA SER A 106 -2.90 8.03 -13.78
C SER A 106 -2.12 8.97 -12.87
N ALA A 107 -1.89 8.59 -11.61
CA ALA A 107 -1.13 9.40 -10.66
C ALA A 107 0.36 9.44 -11.01
N LYS A 108 1.04 10.53 -10.67
CA LYS A 108 2.50 10.67 -10.90
C LYS A 108 3.28 9.70 -10.01
N SER A 109 2.90 9.64 -8.74
CA SER A 109 3.46 8.72 -7.76
C SER A 109 2.45 8.48 -6.64
N PHE A 110 2.71 7.50 -5.78
CA PHE A 110 1.92 7.27 -4.57
C PHE A 110 2.72 6.61 -3.47
N LYS A 111 2.14 6.58 -2.28
CA LYS A 111 2.63 5.80 -1.14
C LYS A 111 1.51 4.93 -0.59
N ILE A 112 1.88 3.80 0.00
CA ILE A 112 0.97 2.94 0.74
C ILE A 112 1.02 3.36 2.20
N TYR A 113 -0.13 3.73 2.75
CA TYR A 113 -0.32 4.03 4.15
C TYR A 113 -1.00 2.86 4.84
N ILE A 114 -0.43 2.44 5.95
CA ILE A 114 -0.87 1.28 6.72
C ILE A 114 -1.26 1.76 8.10
N ASP A 115 -2.48 1.43 8.51
CA ASP A 115 -3.00 1.71 9.83
C ASP A 115 -3.28 0.39 10.55
N ASN A 116 -2.51 0.13 11.61
CA ASN A 116 -2.70 -1.04 12.46
C ASN A 116 -3.64 -0.68 13.61
N ASN A 117 -4.88 -1.17 13.56
CA ASN A 117 -5.88 -0.94 14.59
C ASN A 117 -5.82 -1.96 15.75
N SER A 118 -4.83 -2.86 15.74
CA SER A 118 -4.61 -3.76 16.87
C SER A 118 -4.20 -2.96 18.10
N SER A 119 -4.92 -3.19 19.20
CA SER A 119 -4.65 -2.56 20.50
C SER A 119 -3.45 -3.14 21.27
N GLY A 120 -2.81 -4.19 20.76
CA GLY A 120 -1.76 -4.89 21.51
C GLY A 120 -0.71 -5.61 20.67
N SER A 121 -0.95 -5.81 19.39
CA SER A 121 -0.08 -6.63 18.55
C SER A 121 0.62 -5.82 17.47
N SER A 122 1.90 -6.14 17.28
CA SER A 122 2.60 -5.71 16.07
C SER A 122 2.26 -6.66 14.92
N ILE A 123 1.94 -6.09 13.77
CA ILE A 123 1.54 -6.83 12.58
C ILE A 123 2.54 -6.54 11.46
N THR A 124 3.07 -7.61 10.85
CA THR A 124 3.99 -7.51 9.73
C THR A 124 3.19 -7.33 8.44
N CYS A 125 3.43 -6.23 7.75
CA CYS A 125 2.74 -5.89 6.50
C CYS A 125 3.73 -5.84 5.33
N SER A 126 3.24 -6.24 4.15
CA SER A 126 3.98 -6.19 2.88
C SER A 126 3.01 -6.01 1.72
N ALA A 127 3.51 -5.48 0.60
CA ALA A 127 2.72 -5.33 -0.60
C ALA A 127 3.56 -5.49 -1.87
N GLU A 128 2.93 -5.95 -2.94
CA GLU A 128 3.52 -6.05 -4.27
C GLU A 128 2.54 -5.49 -5.30
N ILE A 129 3.07 -4.71 -6.24
CA ILE A 129 2.30 -4.13 -7.35
C ILE A 129 2.60 -4.92 -8.61
N TYR A 130 1.56 -5.14 -9.40
CA TYR A 130 1.66 -5.79 -10.69
C TYR A 130 0.99 -4.92 -11.74
N GLU A 131 1.79 -4.43 -12.70
CA GLU A 131 1.33 -3.52 -13.74
C GLU A 131 1.31 -4.16 -15.13
N THR A 132 0.41 -3.67 -15.96
CA THR A 132 0.28 -4.00 -17.38
C THR A 132 0.84 -2.84 -18.18
N VAL A 133 1.89 -3.11 -18.95
CA VAL A 133 2.66 -2.08 -19.66
C VAL A 133 2.53 -2.29 -21.16
N VAL A 134 2.39 -1.19 -21.92
CA VAL A 134 2.35 -1.21 -23.39
C VAL A 134 3.63 -0.62 -24.00
N SER A 135 4.21 -1.31 -24.99
CA SER A 135 5.41 -0.84 -25.71
C SER A 135 5.28 -0.93 -27.23
#